data_AF-A0A947DX14-F1
#
_entry.id   AF-A0A947DX14-F1
#
_cell.length_a   1.000
_cell.length_b   1.000
_cell.length_c   1.000
_cell.angle_alpha   90.00
_cell.angle_beta   90.00
_cell.angle_gamma   90.00
#
_symmetry.space_group_name_H-M   'P 1'
#
loop_
_entity.id
_entity.type
_entity.pdbx_description
1 polymer ?
#
loop_
_entity_poly.entity_id
_entity_poly.type
_entity_poly.pdbx_seq_one_letter_code
_entity_poly.pdbx_strand_id
1 'polypeptide(L)'
;MSTHPVLPLRVAKGKPSAEQRAQQDRRWRARYLLLAPHRLGFFLAMLLLVASGAWWALVQLDRVSAVLALPYALSPSLVHAAVMTFGFIPLFFSGFLFTAGPKWLGVPPPEVRQLMAPLLLQATGWALWLAGAHLHALLAQAGLVLAWAGLAWATAWFWRLIHLSQAPDQLHARTVGVACLVGCLSLAGLLAGVALQAHDVARASVLTGLWGFVLVVYVSVAHRMIPFFTSSAMPLVAVWRPFWALGLMLGVAALEVAAVWVELNGPLQGSLGAVWLLTRGLLELAAGGMLLWLAVVWGLVQSLKNRLLAMLHIGFLWFGLALLLGGLSQLLGWLQGAPVLALGGLHALTMGCLASLMFAMVTRVSCGHSGRALVADRLVWTLFWL
;
A
#
# COMPACT_ATOMS: atom_id res chain seq x y z
N MET A 1 3.09 22.17 43.46
CA MET A 1 3.77 20.92 43.05
C MET A 1 2.72 19.81 43.07
N SER A 2 2.17 19.45 41.91
CA SER A 2 1.18 18.38 41.75
C SER A 2 1.92 17.05 41.56
N THR A 3 1.90 16.20 42.58
CA THR A 3 2.46 14.84 42.54
C THR A 3 1.46 13.91 41.87
N HIS A 4 1.53 13.80 40.54
CA HIS A 4 0.87 12.70 39.85
C HIS A 4 1.53 11.38 40.27
N PRO A 5 0.77 10.38 40.76
CA PRO A 5 1.33 9.07 41.04
C PRO A 5 1.77 8.45 39.72
N VAL A 6 3.08 8.32 39.53
CA VAL A 6 3.68 7.53 38.45
C VAL A 6 3.31 6.08 38.73
N LEU A 7 2.26 5.58 38.09
CA LEU A 7 2.00 4.14 38.02
C LEU A 7 3.16 3.52 37.24
N PRO A 8 4.06 2.76 37.88
CA PRO A 8 5.12 2.09 37.15
C PRO A 8 4.45 1.07 36.23
N LEU A 9 4.54 1.29 34.92
CA LEU A 9 4.25 0.25 33.94
C LEU A 9 5.24 -0.90 34.21
N ARG A 10 4.81 -1.90 34.99
CA ARG A 10 5.50 -3.18 35.10
C ARG A 10 5.51 -3.78 33.70
N VAL A 11 6.61 -3.57 32.98
CA VAL A 11 6.94 -4.41 31.84
C VAL A 11 7.11 -5.81 32.42
N ALA A 12 6.10 -6.65 32.27
CA ALA A 12 6.14 -8.04 32.71
C ALA A 12 7.26 -8.74 31.92
N LYS A 13 8.47 -8.76 32.49
CA LYS A 13 9.56 -9.62 32.02
C LYS A 13 9.22 -11.05 32.42
N GLY A 14 8.79 -11.86 31.46
CA GLY A 14 8.53 -13.28 31.66
C GLY A 14 7.45 -13.83 30.74
N LYS A 15 7.48 -15.14 30.46
CA LYS A 15 6.34 -15.83 29.85
C LYS A 15 5.15 -15.71 30.82
N PRO A 16 3.93 -15.37 30.34
CA PRO A 16 2.77 -15.27 31.22
C PRO A 16 2.56 -16.59 31.95
N SER A 17 2.27 -16.53 33.26
CA SER A 17 2.07 -17.70 34.12
C SER A 17 0.90 -18.56 33.61
N ALA A 18 0.84 -19.83 34.03
CA ALA A 18 -0.26 -20.72 33.65
C ALA A 18 -1.64 -20.14 34.04
N GLU A 19 -1.73 -19.49 35.21
CA GLU A 19 -2.92 -18.77 35.66
C GLU A 19 -3.26 -17.57 34.78
N GLN A 20 -2.26 -16.75 34.41
CA GLN A 20 -2.48 -15.62 33.49
C GLN A 20 -2.94 -16.09 32.10
N ARG A 21 -2.45 -17.23 31.62
CA ARG A 21 -2.89 -17.85 30.36
C ARG A 21 -4.29 -18.47 30.48
N ALA A 22 -4.66 -18.98 31.65
CA ALA A 22 -5.99 -19.52 31.93
C ALA A 22 -7.04 -18.40 32.06
N GLN A 23 -6.64 -17.23 32.58
CA GLN A 23 -7.48 -16.03 32.70
C GLN A 23 -7.61 -15.23 31.39
N GLN A 24 -6.81 -15.53 30.36
CA GLN A 24 -6.98 -14.89 29.05
C GLN A 24 -8.31 -15.30 28.42
N ASP A 25 -9.21 -14.33 28.23
CA ASP A 25 -10.44 -14.53 27.48
C ASP A 25 -10.09 -14.97 26.04
N ARG A 26 -10.30 -16.26 25.76
CA ARG A 26 -10.06 -16.85 24.44
C ARG A 26 -11.19 -16.52 23.46
N ARG A 27 -12.32 -15.99 23.92
CA ARG A 27 -13.47 -15.69 23.05
C ARG A 27 -13.23 -14.37 22.35
N TRP A 28 -13.12 -14.43 21.03
CA TRP A 28 -13.05 -13.23 20.21
C TRP A 28 -14.38 -12.47 20.25
N ARG A 29 -14.31 -11.13 20.23
CA ARG A 29 -15.48 -10.23 20.23
C ARG A 29 -15.22 -9.06 19.30
N ALA A 30 -16.24 -8.60 18.56
CA ALA A 30 -16.11 -7.47 17.63
C ALA A 30 -15.57 -6.19 18.27
N ARG A 31 -15.89 -5.95 19.56
CA ARG A 31 -15.34 -4.82 20.34
C ARG A 31 -13.81 -4.78 20.38
N TYR A 32 -13.13 -5.91 20.17
CA TYR A 32 -11.67 -5.97 20.17
C TYR A 32 -11.04 -5.31 18.94
N LEU A 33 -11.81 -5.04 17.89
CA LEU A 33 -11.36 -4.22 16.76
C LEU A 33 -11.11 -2.77 17.17
N LEU A 34 -11.80 -2.29 18.20
CA LEU A 34 -11.70 -0.91 18.69
C LEU A 34 -10.57 -0.69 19.72
N LEU A 35 -9.76 -1.72 19.99
CA LEU A 35 -8.65 -1.61 20.94
C LEU A 35 -7.44 -0.86 20.38
N ALA A 36 -7.25 -0.87 19.06
CA ALA A 36 -6.16 -0.16 18.41
C ALA A 36 -6.48 0.14 16.94
N PRO A 37 -5.95 1.24 16.35
CA PRO A 37 -6.25 1.62 14.97
C PRO A 37 -5.91 0.52 13.96
N HIS A 38 -4.76 -0.15 14.11
CA HIS A 38 -4.36 -1.25 13.23
C HIS A 38 -5.35 -2.42 13.23
N ARG A 39 -6.03 -2.71 14.34
CA ARG A 39 -6.98 -3.84 14.41
C ARG A 39 -8.20 -3.57 13.54
N LEU A 40 -8.79 -2.39 13.66
CA LEU A 40 -9.94 -1.98 12.85
C LEU A 40 -9.55 -1.85 11.37
N GLY A 41 -8.48 -1.10 11.08
CA GLY A 41 -8.02 -0.86 9.72
C GLY A 41 -7.66 -2.15 8.98
N PHE A 42 -6.84 -3.02 9.60
CA PHE A 42 -6.41 -4.26 8.96
C PHE A 42 -7.57 -5.25 8.79
N PHE A 43 -8.51 -5.30 9.73
CA PHE A 43 -9.70 -6.15 9.59
C PHE A 43 -10.56 -5.74 8.40
N LEU A 44 -10.90 -4.44 8.29
CA LEU A 44 -11.69 -3.94 7.16
C LEU A 44 -10.94 -4.10 5.83
N ALA A 45 -9.63 -3.86 5.82
CA ALA A 45 -8.80 -4.08 4.66
C ALA A 45 -8.81 -5.55 4.21
N MET A 46 -8.68 -6.50 5.14
CA MET A 46 -8.72 -7.93 4.82
C MET A 46 -10.09 -8.36 4.28
N LEU A 47 -11.19 -7.84 4.83
CA LEU A 47 -12.53 -8.12 4.30
C LEU A 47 -12.64 -7.67 2.83
N LEU A 48 -12.20 -6.47 2.51
CA LEU A 48 -12.21 -5.96 1.13
C LEU A 48 -11.24 -6.70 0.23
N LEU A 49 -10.05 -7.09 0.72
CA LEU A 49 -9.10 -7.87 -0.06
C LEU A 49 -9.69 -9.24 -0.43
N VAL A 50 -10.32 -9.93 0.53
CA VAL A 50 -10.96 -11.22 0.26
C VAL A 50 -12.16 -11.05 -0.67
N ALA A 51 -13.02 -10.06 -0.44
CA ALA A 51 -14.18 -9.80 -1.28
C ALA A 51 -13.78 -9.43 -2.72
N SER A 52 -12.80 -8.54 -2.90
CA SER A 52 -12.30 -8.12 -4.21
C SER A 52 -11.52 -9.23 -4.92
N GLY A 53 -10.74 -10.04 -4.18
CA GLY A 53 -10.05 -11.21 -4.73
C GLY A 53 -11.03 -12.30 -5.18
N ALA A 54 -12.05 -12.61 -4.38
CA ALA A 54 -13.10 -13.55 -4.74
C ALA A 54 -13.91 -13.04 -5.94
N TRP A 55 -14.29 -11.76 -5.94
CA TRP A 55 -14.95 -11.11 -7.06
C TRP A 55 -14.10 -11.20 -8.34
N TRP A 56 -12.81 -10.86 -8.27
CA TRP A 56 -11.94 -10.94 -9.44
C TRP A 56 -11.74 -12.37 -9.93
N ALA A 57 -11.63 -13.35 -9.04
CA ALA A 57 -11.58 -14.76 -9.42
C ALA A 57 -12.85 -15.20 -10.16
N LEU A 58 -14.04 -14.75 -9.72
CA LEU A 58 -15.31 -14.99 -10.41
C LEU A 58 -15.34 -14.34 -11.80
N VAL A 59 -14.87 -13.08 -11.92
CA VAL A 59 -14.74 -12.40 -13.22
C VAL A 59 -13.82 -13.20 -14.15
N GLN A 60 -12.67 -13.67 -13.66
CA GLN A 60 -11.73 -14.45 -14.47
C GLN A 60 -12.31 -15.82 -14.87
N LEU A 61 -13.02 -16.49 -13.96
CA LEU A 61 -13.71 -17.74 -14.26
C LEU A 61 -14.78 -17.54 -15.34
N ASP A 62 -15.59 -16.49 -15.23
CA ASP A 62 -16.62 -16.17 -16.21
C ASP A 62 -16.01 -15.81 -17.58
N ARG A 63 -14.89 -15.09 -17.60
CA ARG A 63 -14.19 -14.75 -18.86
C ARG A 63 -13.60 -15.96 -19.58
N VAL A 64 -13.20 -17.00 -18.85
CA VAL A 64 -12.63 -18.23 -19.44
C VAL A 64 -13.72 -19.25 -19.79
N SER A 65 -14.78 -19.35 -18.98
CA SER A 65 -15.81 -20.39 -19.12
C SER A 65 -17.11 -19.93 -19.79
N ALA A 66 -17.41 -18.63 -19.74
CA ALA A 66 -18.69 -18.03 -20.13
C ALA A 66 -19.94 -18.64 -19.45
N VAL A 67 -19.77 -19.38 -18.35
CA VAL A 67 -20.85 -20.12 -17.67
C VAL A 67 -21.76 -19.21 -16.85
N LEU A 68 -21.22 -18.15 -16.25
CA LEU A 68 -21.96 -17.30 -15.31
C LEU A 68 -22.66 -16.14 -16.01
N ALA A 69 -22.16 -15.72 -17.18
CA ALA A 69 -22.66 -14.60 -17.98
C ALA A 69 -22.88 -13.34 -17.12
N LEU A 70 -21.86 -12.95 -16.37
CA LEU A 70 -21.98 -11.88 -15.38
C LEU A 70 -22.33 -10.53 -16.07
N PRO A 71 -23.35 -9.81 -15.59
CA PRO A 71 -23.68 -8.49 -16.14
C PRO A 71 -22.67 -7.45 -15.64
N TYR A 72 -22.28 -6.50 -16.49
CA TYR A 72 -21.33 -5.45 -16.11
C TYR A 72 -21.85 -4.06 -16.50
N ALA A 73 -22.09 -3.22 -15.49
CA ALA A 73 -22.39 -1.80 -15.65
C ALA A 73 -21.13 -0.94 -15.82
N LEU A 74 -19.97 -1.45 -15.39
CA LEU A 74 -18.66 -0.82 -15.54
C LEU A 74 -17.63 -1.82 -16.05
N SER A 75 -16.58 -1.32 -16.70
CA SER A 75 -15.44 -2.15 -17.13
C SER A 75 -14.85 -2.93 -15.95
N PRO A 76 -14.79 -4.28 -16.00
CA PRO A 76 -14.22 -5.08 -14.91
C PRO A 76 -12.77 -4.74 -14.63
N SER A 77 -12.00 -4.40 -15.66
CA SER A 77 -10.59 -4.02 -15.52
C SER A 77 -10.42 -2.69 -14.75
N LEU A 78 -11.30 -1.71 -14.98
CA LEU A 78 -11.30 -0.45 -14.22
C LEU A 78 -11.70 -0.70 -12.76
N VAL A 79 -12.73 -1.51 -12.54
CA VAL A 79 -13.22 -1.87 -11.21
C VAL A 79 -12.13 -2.57 -10.41
N HIS A 80 -11.45 -3.54 -11.02
CA HIS A 80 -10.30 -4.25 -10.45
C HIS A 80 -9.16 -3.29 -10.10
N ALA A 81 -8.71 -2.48 -11.07
CA ALA A 81 -7.59 -1.57 -10.85
C ALA A 81 -7.88 -0.57 -9.72
N ALA A 82 -9.11 -0.04 -9.67
CA ALA A 82 -9.54 0.90 -8.63
C ALA A 82 -9.55 0.24 -7.23
N VAL A 83 -10.15 -0.95 -7.08
CA VAL A 83 -10.22 -1.62 -5.76
C VAL A 83 -8.86 -2.15 -5.31
N MET A 84 -7.99 -2.56 -6.23
CA MET A 84 -6.61 -2.96 -5.91
C MET A 84 -5.73 -1.78 -5.48
N THR A 85 -6.01 -0.58 -5.99
CA THR A 85 -5.24 0.62 -5.66
C THR A 85 -5.77 1.31 -4.40
N PHE A 86 -7.08 1.49 -4.29
CA PHE A 86 -7.70 2.33 -3.28
C PHE A 86 -8.62 1.57 -2.32
N GLY A 87 -8.97 0.32 -2.61
CA GLY A 87 -9.91 -0.48 -1.82
C GLY A 87 -9.40 -0.81 -0.43
N PHE A 88 -8.55 -1.82 -0.36
CA PHE A 88 -8.02 -2.32 0.91
C PHE A 88 -6.72 -1.61 1.34
N ILE A 89 -5.90 -1.12 0.38
CA ILE A 89 -4.58 -0.54 0.68
C ILE A 89 -4.68 0.67 1.62
N PRO A 90 -5.55 1.67 1.39
CA PRO A 90 -5.65 2.83 2.28
C PRO A 90 -6.18 2.50 3.68
N LEU A 91 -6.93 1.40 3.83
CA LEU A 91 -7.36 0.89 5.13
C LEU A 91 -6.17 0.25 5.89
N PHE A 92 -5.28 -0.47 5.19
CA PHE A 92 -4.00 -0.89 5.77
C PHE A 92 -3.13 0.31 6.15
N PHE A 93 -3.04 1.33 5.28
CA PHE A 93 -2.33 2.56 5.60
C PHE A 93 -2.90 3.22 6.84
N SER A 94 -4.20 3.38 6.94
CA SER A 94 -4.83 3.98 8.11
C SER A 94 -4.52 3.19 9.39
N GLY A 95 -4.64 1.86 9.34
CA GLY A 95 -4.29 1.00 10.46
C GLY A 95 -2.85 1.19 10.92
N PHE A 96 -1.92 1.27 9.97
CA PHE A 96 -0.50 1.49 10.23
C PHE A 96 -0.18 2.93 10.69
N LEU A 97 -0.57 3.94 9.91
CA LEU A 97 -0.25 5.35 10.11
C LEU A 97 -0.84 5.89 11.42
N PHE A 98 -2.06 5.49 11.80
CA PHE A 98 -2.62 5.93 13.09
C PHE A 98 -2.11 5.12 14.29
N THR A 99 -1.38 4.02 14.06
CA THR A 99 -0.69 3.27 15.13
C THR A 99 0.77 3.71 15.31
N ALA A 100 1.49 3.91 14.21
CA ALA A 100 2.92 4.22 14.20
C ALA A 100 3.21 5.73 14.01
N GLY A 101 2.40 6.42 13.21
CA GLY A 101 2.56 7.85 12.89
C GLY A 101 2.59 8.77 14.11
N PRO A 102 1.70 8.62 15.11
CA PRO A 102 1.77 9.41 16.34
C PRO A 102 3.12 9.30 17.05
N LYS A 103 3.73 8.10 17.04
CA LYS A 103 5.07 7.87 17.61
C LYS A 103 6.17 8.55 16.80
N TRP A 104 6.06 8.59 15.47
CA TRP A 104 7.03 9.27 14.61
C TRP A 104 6.98 10.79 14.79
N LEU A 105 5.78 11.31 15.03
CA LEU A 105 5.49 12.73 15.16
C LEU A 105 5.58 13.23 16.61
N GLY A 106 5.78 12.34 17.58
CA GLY A 106 5.84 12.70 18.99
C GLY A 106 4.53 13.28 19.53
N VAL A 107 3.38 12.87 18.97
CA VAL A 107 2.05 13.36 19.36
C VAL A 107 1.20 12.24 19.97
N PRO A 108 0.19 12.56 20.80
CA PRO A 108 -0.74 11.57 21.32
C PRO A 108 -1.48 10.84 20.17
N PRO A 109 -1.67 9.51 20.25
CA PRO A 109 -2.43 8.78 19.24
C PRO A 109 -3.93 9.14 19.31
N PRO A 110 -4.63 9.19 18.16
CA PRO A 110 -6.07 9.40 18.15
C PRO A 110 -6.80 8.20 18.75
N GLU A 111 -7.98 8.44 19.32
CA GLU A 111 -8.84 7.36 19.76
C GLU A 111 -9.41 6.60 18.56
N VAL A 112 -9.45 5.26 18.64
CA VAL A 112 -9.93 4.41 17.53
C VAL A 112 -11.36 4.75 17.11
N ARG A 113 -12.20 5.18 18.06
CA ARG A 113 -13.59 5.60 17.79
C ARG A 113 -13.67 6.76 16.80
N GLN A 114 -12.70 7.69 16.84
CA GLN A 114 -12.63 8.83 15.93
C GLN A 114 -12.29 8.41 14.49
N LEU A 115 -11.71 7.21 14.33
CA LEU A 115 -11.34 6.64 13.04
C LEU A 115 -12.43 5.71 12.48
N MET A 116 -13.49 5.40 13.23
CA MET A 116 -14.53 4.48 12.76
C MET A 116 -15.25 5.01 11.52
N ALA A 117 -15.74 6.24 11.58
CA ALA A 117 -16.48 6.84 10.49
C ALA A 117 -15.69 6.87 9.16
N PRO A 118 -14.46 7.41 9.07
CA PRO A 118 -13.72 7.42 7.82
C PRO A 118 -13.39 6.02 7.29
N LEU A 119 -13.10 5.04 8.16
CA LEU A 119 -12.78 3.68 7.73
C LEU A 119 -14.02 2.89 7.28
N LEU A 120 -15.17 3.09 7.93
CA LEU A 120 -16.43 2.50 7.50
C LEU A 120 -16.92 3.12 6.18
N LEU A 121 -16.77 4.43 5.99
CA LEU A 121 -17.07 5.08 4.71
C LEU A 121 -16.25 4.49 3.57
N GLN A 122 -14.95 4.26 3.77
CA GLN A 122 -14.14 3.55 2.78
C GLN A 122 -14.61 2.11 2.55
N ALA A 123 -14.80 1.33 3.62
CA ALA A 123 -15.19 -0.07 3.47
C ALA A 123 -16.54 -0.24 2.78
N THR A 124 -17.55 0.54 3.19
CA THR A 124 -18.86 0.54 2.56
C THR A 124 -18.79 1.09 1.14
N GLY A 125 -18.02 2.15 0.90
CA GLY A 125 -17.85 2.73 -0.44
C GLY A 125 -17.30 1.72 -1.45
N TRP A 126 -16.27 0.95 -1.07
CA TRP A 126 -15.70 -0.08 -1.93
C TRP A 126 -16.59 -1.33 -2.07
N ALA A 127 -17.38 -1.68 -1.06
CA ALA A 127 -18.40 -2.71 -1.20
C ALA A 127 -19.49 -2.30 -2.20
N LEU A 128 -19.94 -1.04 -2.15
CA LEU A 128 -20.89 -0.48 -3.12
C LEU A 128 -20.27 -0.34 -4.51
N TRP A 129 -18.98 -0.05 -4.62
CA TRP A 129 -18.25 -0.05 -5.89
C TRP A 129 -18.31 -1.42 -6.58
N LEU A 130 -18.00 -2.50 -5.84
CA LEU A 130 -18.06 -3.87 -6.36
C LEU A 130 -19.50 -4.29 -6.73
N ALA A 131 -20.49 -3.95 -5.90
CA ALA A 131 -21.88 -4.22 -6.21
C ALA A 131 -22.37 -3.40 -7.42
N GLY A 132 -22.03 -2.12 -7.46
CA GLY A 132 -22.40 -1.20 -8.54
C GLY A 132 -21.79 -1.56 -9.89
N ALA A 133 -20.63 -2.22 -9.89
CA ALA A 133 -20.02 -2.76 -11.12
C ALA A 133 -20.93 -3.74 -11.87
N HIS A 134 -21.83 -4.44 -11.16
CA HIS A 134 -22.79 -5.37 -11.75
C HIS A 134 -24.21 -4.79 -11.84
N LEU A 135 -24.62 -3.98 -10.86
CA LEU A 135 -26.00 -3.53 -10.74
C LEU A 135 -26.28 -2.24 -11.51
N HIS A 136 -25.52 -1.17 -11.26
CA HIS A 136 -25.79 0.14 -11.85
C HIS A 136 -24.62 1.12 -11.63
N ALA A 137 -24.32 1.94 -12.64
CA ALA A 137 -23.24 2.92 -12.58
C ALA A 137 -23.43 3.97 -11.47
N LEU A 138 -24.66 4.41 -11.19
CA LEU A 138 -24.94 5.36 -10.08
C LEU A 138 -24.61 4.77 -8.71
N LEU A 139 -24.83 3.46 -8.50
CA LEU A 139 -24.48 2.80 -7.25
C LEU A 139 -22.96 2.78 -7.06
N ALA A 140 -22.22 2.51 -8.15
CA ALA A 140 -20.77 2.56 -8.14
C ALA A 140 -20.24 3.99 -7.85
N GLN A 141 -20.85 5.02 -8.46
CA GLN A 141 -20.50 6.42 -8.19
C GLN A 141 -20.80 6.83 -6.74
N ALA A 142 -21.94 6.43 -6.18
CA ALA A 142 -22.23 6.63 -4.76
C ALA A 142 -21.18 5.94 -3.87
N GLY A 143 -20.76 4.73 -4.24
CA GLY A 143 -19.65 4.04 -3.59
C GLY A 143 -18.34 4.83 -3.61
N LEU A 144 -17.97 5.40 -4.77
CA LEU A 144 -16.79 6.25 -4.91
C LEU A 144 -16.88 7.53 -4.07
N VAL A 145 -18.06 8.17 -3.96
CA VAL A 145 -18.25 9.35 -3.10
C VAL A 145 -17.97 9.01 -1.64
N LEU A 146 -18.50 7.88 -1.14
CA LEU A 146 -18.23 7.43 0.23
C LEU A 146 -16.75 7.09 0.43
N ALA A 147 -16.14 6.37 -0.52
CA ALA A 147 -14.73 6.02 -0.47
C ALA A 147 -13.83 7.27 -0.46
N TRP A 148 -14.14 8.26 -1.29
CA TRP A 148 -13.44 9.54 -1.32
C TRP A 148 -13.60 10.30 -0.01
N ALA A 149 -14.82 10.42 0.52
CA ALA A 149 -15.06 11.11 1.79
C ALA A 149 -14.29 10.44 2.95
N GLY A 150 -14.28 9.10 2.99
CA GLY A 150 -13.52 8.34 3.97
C GLY A 150 -12.00 8.57 3.87
N LEU A 151 -11.45 8.55 2.64
CA LEU A 151 -10.02 8.79 2.40
C LEU A 151 -9.62 10.23 2.71
N ALA A 152 -10.42 11.22 2.28
CA ALA A 152 -10.19 12.64 2.54
C ALA A 152 -10.21 12.95 4.04
N TRP A 153 -11.16 12.36 4.78
CA TRP A 153 -11.24 12.53 6.23
C TRP A 153 -10.06 11.88 6.95
N ALA A 154 -9.67 10.66 6.59
CA ALA A 154 -8.45 10.04 7.13
C ALA A 154 -7.20 10.89 6.81
N THR A 155 -7.12 11.45 5.61
CA THR A 155 -6.01 12.31 5.19
C THR A 155 -5.95 13.59 6.02
N ALA A 156 -7.09 14.25 6.25
CA ALA A 156 -7.18 15.43 7.11
C ALA A 156 -6.75 15.12 8.55
N TRP A 157 -7.15 13.97 9.08
CA TRP A 157 -6.69 13.50 10.40
C TRP A 157 -5.17 13.32 10.45
N PHE A 158 -4.57 12.72 9.42
CA PHE A 158 -3.13 12.51 9.39
C PHE A 158 -2.36 13.83 9.29
N TRP A 159 -2.82 14.78 8.46
CA TRP A 159 -2.24 16.12 8.40
C TRP A 159 -2.37 16.89 9.71
N ARG A 160 -3.48 16.73 10.45
CA ARG A 160 -3.61 17.27 11.80
C ARG A 160 -2.51 16.77 12.74
N LEU A 161 -2.15 15.48 12.68
CA LEU A 161 -1.03 14.94 13.47
C LEU A 161 0.31 15.57 13.07
N ILE A 162 0.53 15.79 11.77
CA ILE A 162 1.75 16.45 11.26
C ILE A 162 1.82 17.90 11.76
N HIS A 163 0.72 18.64 11.72
CA HIS A 163 0.69 20.03 12.18
C HIS A 163 0.90 20.17 13.70
N LEU A 164 0.46 19.20 14.49
CA LEU A 164 0.68 19.18 15.95
C LEU A 164 2.10 18.72 16.34
N SER A 165 2.85 18.14 15.42
CA SER A 165 4.18 17.59 15.66
C SER A 165 5.22 18.67 15.88
N GLN A 166 5.97 18.55 16.98
CA GLN A 166 7.19 19.31 17.24
C GLN A 166 8.46 18.48 16.96
N ALA A 167 8.31 17.28 16.40
CA ALA A 167 9.45 16.44 16.04
C ALA A 167 10.32 17.12 14.95
N PRO A 168 11.67 17.07 15.06
CA PRO A 168 12.57 17.72 14.11
C PRO A 168 12.58 17.05 12.74
N ASP A 169 12.43 15.72 12.68
CA ASP A 169 12.33 14.96 11.42
C ASP A 169 10.86 14.66 11.11
N GLN A 170 10.31 15.38 10.14
CA GLN A 170 8.96 15.17 9.62
C GLN A 170 8.94 14.80 8.14
N LEU A 171 10.11 14.57 7.52
CA LEU A 171 10.19 14.42 6.07
C LEU A 171 9.31 13.25 5.60
N HIS A 172 9.52 12.04 6.14
CA HIS A 172 8.74 10.86 5.72
C HIS A 172 7.25 11.03 5.99
N ALA A 173 6.88 11.65 7.12
CA ALA A 173 5.47 11.87 7.46
C ALA A 173 4.81 12.87 6.50
N ARG A 174 5.50 13.96 6.15
CA ARG A 174 5.02 14.93 5.15
C ARG A 174 4.95 14.33 3.76
N THR A 175 5.94 13.53 3.35
CA THR A 175 5.90 12.79 2.07
C THR A 175 4.68 11.88 2.00
N VAL A 176 4.39 11.12 3.07
CA VAL A 176 3.16 10.31 3.18
C VAL A 176 1.91 11.20 3.14
N GLY A 177 1.90 12.33 3.84
CA GLY A 177 0.78 13.27 3.84
C GLY A 177 0.48 13.84 2.44
N VAL A 178 1.52 14.21 1.69
CA VAL A 178 1.40 14.67 0.30
C VAL A 178 0.89 13.54 -0.60
N ALA A 179 1.41 12.32 -0.44
CA ALA A 179 0.92 11.16 -1.16
C ALA A 179 -0.58 10.92 -0.91
N CYS A 180 -1.05 11.05 0.34
CA CYS A 180 -2.47 10.94 0.67
C CYS A 180 -3.32 12.01 -0.04
N LEU A 181 -2.81 13.24 -0.19
CA LEU A 181 -3.49 14.28 -0.98
C LEU A 181 -3.58 13.90 -2.45
N VAL A 182 -2.48 13.40 -3.04
CA VAL A 182 -2.49 12.86 -4.42
C VAL A 182 -3.51 11.73 -4.55
N GLY A 183 -3.62 10.86 -3.54
CA GLY A 183 -4.62 9.79 -3.48
C GLY A 183 -6.06 10.32 -3.48
N CYS A 184 -6.34 11.37 -2.70
CA CYS A 184 -7.66 12.03 -2.68
C CYS A 184 -8.00 12.66 -4.04
N LEU A 185 -7.03 13.35 -4.66
CA LEU A 185 -7.20 13.96 -5.99
C LEU A 185 -7.40 12.90 -7.07
N SER A 186 -6.65 11.80 -7.01
CA SER A 186 -6.75 10.67 -7.93
C SER A 186 -8.11 9.97 -7.81
N LEU A 187 -8.62 9.77 -6.59
CA LEU A 187 -9.93 9.17 -6.39
C LEU A 187 -11.08 10.10 -6.83
N ALA A 188 -10.92 11.41 -6.66
CA ALA A 188 -11.83 12.40 -7.25
C ALA A 188 -11.79 12.39 -8.78
N GLY A 189 -10.60 12.27 -9.38
CA GLY A 189 -10.42 12.12 -10.83
C GLY A 189 -11.07 10.85 -11.38
N LEU A 190 -10.98 9.73 -10.65
CA LEU A 190 -11.70 8.50 -10.98
C LEU A 190 -13.21 8.72 -10.94
N LEU A 191 -13.73 9.34 -9.88
CA LEU A 191 -15.15 9.66 -9.76
C LEU A 191 -15.64 10.54 -10.93
N ALA A 192 -14.92 11.62 -11.23
CA ALA A 192 -15.23 12.50 -12.35
C ALA A 192 -15.14 11.78 -13.70
N GLY A 193 -14.11 10.95 -13.91
CA GLY A 193 -13.94 10.17 -15.13
C GLY A 193 -15.08 9.17 -15.35
N VAL A 194 -15.56 8.51 -14.29
CA VAL A 194 -16.72 7.62 -14.38
C VAL A 194 -18.01 8.42 -14.62
N ALA A 195 -18.22 9.54 -13.92
CA ALA A 195 -19.43 10.36 -14.08
C ALA A 195 -19.54 10.96 -15.48
N LEU A 196 -18.42 11.42 -16.05
CA LEU A 196 -18.34 12.03 -17.38
C LEU A 196 -18.09 11.02 -18.51
N GLN A 197 -18.05 9.72 -18.22
CA GLN A 197 -17.70 8.65 -19.17
C GLN A 197 -16.33 8.84 -19.86
N ALA A 198 -15.42 9.58 -19.22
CA ALA A 198 -14.04 9.76 -19.67
C ALA A 198 -13.16 8.60 -19.16
N HIS A 199 -13.27 7.44 -19.81
CA HIS A 199 -12.64 6.19 -19.37
C HIS A 199 -11.11 6.28 -19.25
N ASP A 200 -10.45 7.01 -20.16
CA ASP A 200 -8.99 7.19 -20.14
C ASP A 200 -8.54 8.03 -18.95
N VAL A 201 -9.31 9.08 -18.61
CA VAL A 201 -9.07 9.92 -17.42
C VAL A 201 -9.30 9.10 -16.15
N ALA A 202 -10.34 8.26 -16.11
CA ALA A 202 -10.58 7.35 -14.99
C ALA A 202 -9.40 6.37 -14.79
N ARG A 203 -8.90 5.76 -15.88
CA ARG A 203 -7.72 4.88 -15.84
C ARG A 203 -6.45 5.63 -15.40
N ALA A 204 -6.19 6.80 -15.98
CA ALA A 204 -5.05 7.64 -15.65
C ALA A 204 -5.08 8.07 -14.17
N SER A 205 -6.26 8.36 -13.64
CA SER A 205 -6.46 8.68 -12.24
C SER A 205 -6.13 7.50 -11.32
N VAL A 206 -6.54 6.28 -11.67
CA VAL A 206 -6.18 5.07 -10.91
C VAL A 206 -4.66 4.84 -10.92
N LEU A 207 -4.02 4.93 -12.09
CA LEU A 207 -2.57 4.75 -12.19
C LEU A 207 -1.80 5.87 -11.48
N THR A 208 -2.29 7.10 -11.50
CA THR A 208 -1.75 8.21 -10.71
C THR A 208 -1.85 7.91 -9.21
N GLY A 209 -2.97 7.34 -8.76
CA GLY A 209 -3.14 6.87 -7.39
C GLY A 209 -2.17 5.75 -7.01
N LEU A 210 -1.89 4.82 -7.92
CA LEU A 210 -0.93 3.75 -7.68
C LEU A 210 0.49 4.30 -7.50
N TRP A 211 0.96 5.11 -8.46
CA TRP A 211 2.33 5.61 -8.46
C TRP A 211 2.53 6.78 -7.49
N GLY A 212 1.68 7.79 -7.54
CA GLY A 212 1.82 9.03 -6.78
C GLY A 212 1.28 8.96 -5.35
N PHE A 213 0.43 7.99 -5.02
CA PHE A 213 -0.07 7.77 -3.67
C PHE A 213 0.45 6.48 -3.05
N VAL A 214 0.03 5.32 -3.58
CA VAL A 214 0.32 4.03 -2.95
C VAL A 214 1.83 3.79 -2.88
N LEU A 215 2.54 3.83 -4.01
CA LEU A 215 3.98 3.60 -4.03
C LEU A 215 4.73 4.62 -3.17
N VAL A 216 4.39 5.91 -3.25
CA VAL A 216 5.03 6.96 -2.44
C VAL A 216 4.91 6.67 -0.95
N VAL A 217 3.75 6.20 -0.47
CA VAL A 217 3.60 5.76 0.93
C VAL A 217 4.53 4.58 1.23
N TYR A 218 4.53 3.54 0.39
CA TYR A 218 5.38 2.36 0.59
C TYR A 218 6.87 2.71 0.62
N VAL A 219 7.39 3.47 -0.33
CA VAL A 219 8.82 3.80 -0.41
C VAL A 219 9.25 4.75 0.71
N SER A 220 8.37 5.66 1.14
CA SER A 220 8.64 6.54 2.29
C SER A 220 8.78 5.73 3.58
N VAL A 221 7.88 4.77 3.78
CA VAL A 221 7.91 3.87 4.93
C VAL A 221 9.09 2.90 4.85
N ALA A 222 9.33 2.29 3.68
CA ALA A 222 10.42 1.35 3.43
C ALA A 222 11.79 1.99 3.67
N HIS A 223 12.01 3.19 3.13
CA HIS A 223 13.25 3.96 3.34
C HIS A 223 13.53 4.18 4.83
N ARG A 224 12.50 4.46 5.64
CA ARG A 224 12.65 4.65 7.08
C ARG A 224 12.83 3.34 7.84
N MET A 225 12.04 2.32 7.50
CA MET A 225 11.85 1.14 8.33
C MET A 225 12.76 -0.03 7.97
N ILE A 226 13.10 -0.25 6.70
CA ILE A 226 13.96 -1.37 6.30
C ILE A 226 15.35 -1.23 6.93
N PRO A 227 16.09 -0.10 6.74
CA PRO A 227 17.40 0.06 7.38
C PRO A 227 17.34 0.01 8.90
N PHE A 228 16.28 0.58 9.50
CA PHE A 228 16.08 0.58 10.95
C PHE A 228 15.83 -0.83 11.51
N PHE A 229 15.04 -1.64 10.82
CA PHE A 229 14.76 -3.01 11.25
C PHE A 229 15.94 -3.93 11.04
N THR A 230 16.74 -3.71 9.99
CA THR A 230 17.99 -4.43 9.75
C THR A 230 18.98 -4.18 10.88
N SER A 231 19.24 -2.91 11.23
CA SER A 231 20.18 -2.58 12.31
C SER A 231 19.70 -3.03 13.70
N SER A 232 18.38 -2.95 13.96
CA SER A 232 17.80 -3.41 15.23
C SER A 232 17.90 -4.93 15.40
N ALA A 233 17.84 -5.70 14.31
CA ALA A 233 18.01 -7.15 14.33
C ALA A 233 19.47 -7.59 14.29
N MET A 234 20.37 -6.71 13.84
CA MET A 234 21.80 -6.99 13.65
C MET A 234 22.63 -5.80 14.12
N PRO A 235 23.02 -5.76 15.41
CA PRO A 235 23.68 -4.61 16.04
C PRO A 235 25.00 -4.17 15.39
N LEU A 236 25.61 -5.03 14.55
CA LEU A 236 26.87 -4.75 13.84
C LEU A 236 26.66 -4.02 12.49
N VAL A 237 25.42 -3.81 12.05
CA VAL A 237 25.11 -3.10 10.80
C VAL A 237 24.67 -1.68 11.13
N ALA A 238 25.49 -0.69 10.76
CA ALA A 238 25.13 0.72 10.90
C ALA A 238 23.92 1.07 10.02
N VAL A 239 23.06 1.99 10.51
CA VAL A 239 21.91 2.46 9.73
C VAL A 239 22.42 3.31 8.56
N TRP A 240 22.52 2.72 7.37
CA TRP A 240 22.84 3.41 6.14
C TRP A 240 21.57 3.75 5.36
N ARG A 241 21.16 5.03 5.43
CA ARG A 241 19.91 5.53 4.86
C ARG A 241 20.13 6.91 4.22
N PRO A 242 20.78 6.98 3.05
CA PRO A 242 21.04 8.25 2.40
C PRO A 242 19.77 8.80 1.75
N PHE A 243 19.51 10.10 1.92
CA PHE A 243 18.29 10.73 1.40
C PHE A 243 18.18 10.75 -0.13
N TRP A 244 19.30 10.60 -0.87
CA TRP A 244 19.25 10.44 -2.32
C TRP A 244 18.48 9.18 -2.73
N ALA A 245 18.49 8.12 -1.91
CA ALA A 245 17.76 6.89 -2.22
C ALA A 245 16.24 7.12 -2.15
N LEU A 246 15.77 7.91 -1.17
CA LEU A 246 14.39 8.38 -1.15
C LEU A 246 14.09 9.26 -2.36
N GLY A 247 14.97 10.21 -2.67
CA GLY A 247 14.84 11.08 -3.85
C GLY A 247 14.69 10.28 -5.15
N LEU A 248 15.49 9.23 -5.35
CA LEU A 248 15.39 8.32 -6.48
C LEU A 248 14.02 7.64 -6.54
N MET A 249 13.56 7.03 -5.44
CA MET A 249 12.27 6.33 -5.41
C MET A 249 11.09 7.28 -5.64
N LEU A 250 11.16 8.51 -5.12
CA LEU A 250 10.16 9.54 -5.39
C LEU A 250 10.22 10.06 -6.83
N GLY A 251 11.43 10.17 -7.39
CA GLY A 251 11.65 10.53 -8.80
C GLY A 251 11.06 9.50 -9.75
N VAL A 252 11.22 8.21 -9.46
CA VAL A 252 10.56 7.11 -10.21
C VAL A 252 9.04 7.27 -10.13
N ALA A 253 8.48 7.44 -8.93
CA ALA A 253 7.04 7.63 -8.78
C ALA A 253 6.52 8.84 -9.59
N ALA A 254 7.25 9.96 -9.58
CA ALA A 254 6.90 11.15 -10.35
C ALA A 254 7.02 10.93 -11.86
N LEU A 255 8.07 10.25 -12.33
CA LEU A 255 8.25 9.87 -13.74
C LEU A 255 7.07 9.01 -14.22
N GLU A 256 6.69 8.00 -13.45
CA GLU A 256 5.58 7.10 -13.81
C GLU A 256 4.23 7.82 -13.80
N VAL A 257 3.99 8.74 -12.86
CA VAL A 257 2.80 9.61 -12.91
C VAL A 257 2.83 10.48 -14.17
N ALA A 258 3.96 11.10 -14.50
CA ALA A 258 4.06 11.91 -15.71
C ALA A 258 3.81 11.07 -16.96
N ALA A 259 4.36 9.85 -17.02
CA ALA A 259 4.17 8.92 -18.13
C ALA A 259 2.70 8.57 -18.36
N VAL A 260 1.93 8.34 -17.28
CA VAL A 260 0.48 8.10 -17.36
C VAL A 260 -0.26 9.22 -18.09
N TRP A 261 0.11 10.47 -17.86
CA TRP A 261 -0.56 11.62 -18.48
C TRP A 261 -0.02 11.95 -19.88
N VAL A 262 1.26 11.68 -20.15
CA VAL A 262 1.83 11.75 -21.50
C VAL A 262 1.13 10.76 -22.43
N GLU A 263 0.81 9.57 -21.93
CA GLU A 263 0.16 8.48 -22.67
C GLU A 263 -1.38 8.49 -22.50
N LEU A 264 -1.99 9.61 -22.06
CA LEU A 264 -3.42 9.68 -21.76
C LEU A 264 -4.28 9.29 -22.97
N ASN A 265 -3.91 9.75 -24.16
CA ASN A 265 -4.62 9.47 -25.42
C ASN A 265 -4.07 8.22 -26.14
N GLY A 266 -3.40 7.33 -25.41
CA GLY A 266 -2.74 6.15 -25.94
C GLY A 266 -1.23 6.36 -26.20
N PRO A 267 -0.56 5.31 -26.72
CA PRO A 267 0.87 5.36 -27.00
C PRO A 267 1.21 6.47 -28.01
N LEU A 268 2.29 7.21 -27.73
CA LEU A 268 2.85 8.18 -28.67
C LEU A 268 3.25 7.48 -29.97
N GLN A 269 3.02 8.13 -31.10
CA GLN A 269 3.29 7.60 -32.44
C GLN A 269 4.51 8.27 -33.08
N GLY A 270 5.06 7.65 -34.13
CA GLY A 270 6.17 8.18 -34.91
C GLY A 270 7.50 8.26 -34.15
N SER A 271 8.37 9.19 -34.56
CA SER A 271 9.70 9.38 -33.97
C SER A 271 9.65 9.77 -32.49
N LEU A 272 8.65 10.58 -32.09
CA LEU A 272 8.43 10.96 -30.70
C LEU A 272 8.07 9.75 -29.83
N GLY A 273 7.24 8.84 -30.34
CA GLY A 273 6.94 7.58 -29.65
C GLY A 273 8.17 6.69 -29.46
N ALA A 274 8.99 6.56 -30.51
CA ALA A 274 10.23 5.79 -30.43
C ALA A 274 11.22 6.36 -29.40
N VAL A 275 11.41 7.69 -29.40
CA VAL A 275 12.28 8.37 -28.42
C VAL A 275 11.73 8.19 -27.01
N TRP A 276 10.42 8.36 -26.82
CA TRP A 276 9.78 8.20 -25.53
C TRP A 276 9.96 6.79 -24.95
N LEU A 277 9.66 5.74 -25.72
CA LEU A 277 9.81 4.35 -25.29
C LEU A 277 11.26 4.04 -24.91
N LEU A 278 12.22 4.48 -25.73
CA LEU A 278 13.65 4.29 -25.46
C LEU A 278 14.07 5.02 -24.17
N THR A 279 13.73 6.30 -24.03
CA THR A 279 14.10 7.11 -22.87
C THR A 279 13.47 6.56 -21.59
N ARG A 280 12.16 6.30 -21.59
CA ARG A 280 11.45 5.72 -20.44
C ARG A 280 12.03 4.36 -20.06
N GLY A 281 12.24 3.49 -21.05
CA GLY A 281 12.80 2.15 -20.82
C GLY A 281 14.19 2.18 -20.19
N LEU A 282 15.09 3.04 -20.69
CA LEU A 282 16.44 3.19 -20.11
C LEU A 282 16.41 3.75 -18.69
N LEU A 283 15.53 4.71 -18.41
CA LEU A 283 15.36 5.27 -17.06
C LEU A 283 14.84 4.23 -16.09
N GLU A 284 13.84 3.43 -16.47
CA GLU A 284 13.30 2.33 -15.67
C GLU A 284 14.36 1.26 -15.40
N LEU A 285 15.16 0.87 -16.42
CA LEU A 285 16.26 -0.08 -16.25
C LEU A 285 17.33 0.43 -15.28
N ALA A 286 17.76 1.69 -15.43
CA ALA A 286 18.76 2.31 -14.57
C ALA A 286 18.28 2.40 -13.12
N ALA A 287 17.02 2.86 -12.92
CA ALA A 287 16.42 2.93 -11.59
C ALA A 287 16.23 1.53 -10.98
N GLY A 288 15.77 0.55 -11.76
CA GLY A 288 15.63 -0.84 -11.34
C GLY A 288 16.95 -1.44 -10.86
N GLY A 289 18.03 -1.27 -11.65
CA GLY A 289 19.37 -1.71 -11.28
C GLY A 289 19.87 -1.07 -9.98
N MET A 290 19.65 0.24 -9.82
CA MET A 290 20.03 0.96 -8.60
C MET A 290 19.24 0.47 -7.36
N LEU A 291 17.95 0.17 -7.51
CA LEU A 291 17.13 -0.36 -6.42
C LEU A 291 17.52 -1.78 -6.03
N LEU A 292 17.89 -2.64 -6.99
CA LEU A 292 18.42 -3.97 -6.70
C LEU A 292 19.76 -3.88 -5.95
N TRP A 293 20.64 -2.97 -6.36
CA TRP A 293 21.87 -2.70 -5.63
C TRP A 293 21.59 -2.20 -4.21
N LEU A 294 20.65 -1.27 -4.03
CA LEU A 294 20.21 -0.80 -2.70
C LEU A 294 19.65 -1.94 -1.85
N ALA A 295 18.89 -2.87 -2.42
CA ALA A 295 18.36 -4.03 -1.71
C ALA A 295 19.49 -4.89 -1.12
N VAL A 296 20.56 -5.10 -1.87
CA VAL A 296 21.76 -5.82 -1.41
C VAL A 296 22.47 -5.04 -0.30
N VAL A 297 22.71 -3.74 -0.50
CA VAL A 297 23.41 -2.88 0.47
C VAL A 297 22.64 -2.74 1.79
N TRP A 298 21.30 -2.71 1.75
CA TRP A 298 20.45 -2.70 2.95
C TRP A 298 20.39 -4.02 3.69
N GLY A 299 21.08 -5.05 3.20
CA GLY A 299 21.33 -6.28 3.94
C GLY A 299 20.42 -7.45 3.55
N LEU A 300 20.00 -7.55 2.29
CA LEU A 300 19.16 -8.64 1.79
C LEU A 300 19.67 -10.03 2.24
N VAL A 301 20.96 -10.34 2.04
CA VAL A 301 21.52 -11.66 2.38
C VAL A 301 21.42 -11.93 3.87
N GLN A 302 21.73 -10.94 4.69
CA GLN A 302 21.71 -11.03 6.14
C GLN A 302 20.27 -11.12 6.66
N SER A 303 19.31 -10.49 5.96
CA SER A 303 17.89 -10.51 6.30
C SER A 303 17.29 -11.91 6.24
N LEU A 304 17.80 -12.80 5.38
CA LEU A 304 17.27 -14.16 5.18
C LEU A 304 17.33 -15.03 6.44
N LYS A 305 18.17 -14.67 7.42
CA LYS A 305 18.23 -15.34 8.73
C LYS A 305 16.98 -15.11 9.58
N ASN A 306 16.23 -14.03 9.33
CA ASN A 306 14.99 -13.71 10.01
C ASN A 306 13.86 -13.56 9.00
N ARG A 307 12.89 -14.48 9.03
CA ARG A 307 11.77 -14.52 8.09
C ARG A 307 11.02 -13.20 7.96
N LEU A 308 10.73 -12.49 9.05
CA LEU A 308 10.03 -11.19 8.97
C LEU A 308 10.86 -10.12 8.25
N LEU A 309 12.17 -10.14 8.45
CA LEU A 309 13.07 -9.21 7.78
C LEU A 309 13.28 -9.60 6.31
N ALA A 310 13.34 -10.91 6.03
CA ALA A 310 13.40 -11.47 4.69
C ALA A 310 12.19 -11.04 3.84
N MET A 311 10.96 -11.15 4.38
CA MET A 311 9.74 -10.73 3.66
C MET A 311 9.82 -9.25 3.24
N LEU A 312 10.34 -8.38 4.11
CA LEU A 312 10.51 -6.95 3.79
C LEU A 312 11.54 -6.73 2.68
N HIS A 313 12.68 -7.42 2.72
CA HIS A 313 13.72 -7.24 1.70
C HIS A 313 13.32 -7.89 0.37
N ILE A 314 12.63 -9.02 0.38
CA ILE A 314 12.08 -9.65 -0.83
C ILE A 314 11.03 -8.73 -1.46
N GLY A 315 10.14 -8.13 -0.66
CA GLY A 315 9.20 -7.13 -1.15
C GLY A 315 9.91 -5.93 -1.80
N PHE A 316 10.97 -5.41 -1.17
CA PHE A 316 11.75 -4.31 -1.76
C PHE A 316 12.51 -4.74 -3.02
N LEU A 317 13.04 -5.96 -3.08
CA LEU A 317 13.70 -6.53 -4.26
C LEU A 317 12.77 -6.52 -5.47
N TRP A 318 11.50 -6.90 -5.28
CA TRP A 318 10.48 -6.87 -6.33
C TRP A 318 10.25 -5.47 -6.91
N PHE A 319 10.52 -4.40 -6.17
CA PHE A 319 10.42 -3.04 -6.72
C PHE A 319 11.46 -2.83 -7.84
N GLY A 320 12.72 -3.21 -7.59
CA GLY A 320 13.75 -3.17 -8.62
C GLY A 320 13.42 -4.06 -9.81
N LEU A 321 12.96 -5.29 -9.56
CA LEU A 321 12.56 -6.23 -10.63
C LEU A 321 11.37 -5.70 -11.46
N ALA A 322 10.40 -5.03 -10.83
CA ALA A 322 9.26 -4.45 -11.54
C ALA A 322 9.69 -3.37 -12.53
N LEU A 323 10.63 -2.51 -12.15
CA LEU A 323 11.19 -1.49 -13.05
C LEU A 323 12.06 -2.13 -14.14
N LEU A 324 12.83 -3.18 -13.83
CA LEU A 324 13.57 -3.89 -14.87
C LEU A 324 12.62 -4.53 -15.91
N LEU A 325 11.54 -5.16 -15.46
CA LEU A 325 10.53 -5.75 -16.34
C LEU A 325 9.79 -4.68 -17.15
N GLY A 326 9.48 -3.53 -16.54
CA GLY A 326 8.94 -2.36 -17.22
C GLY A 326 9.89 -1.88 -18.32
N GLY A 327 11.15 -1.63 -17.97
CA GLY A 327 12.13 -1.12 -18.91
C GLY A 327 12.40 -2.07 -20.08
N LEU A 328 12.49 -3.38 -19.81
CA LEU A 328 12.58 -4.41 -20.84
C LEU A 328 11.33 -4.44 -21.73
N SER A 329 10.13 -4.30 -21.15
CA SER A 329 8.88 -4.20 -21.88
C SER A 329 8.86 -2.99 -22.83
N GLN A 330 9.33 -1.83 -22.38
CA GLN A 330 9.44 -0.62 -23.23
C GLN A 330 10.45 -0.82 -24.37
N LEU A 331 11.63 -1.38 -24.10
CA LEU A 331 12.65 -1.63 -25.12
C LEU A 331 12.22 -2.68 -26.15
N LEU A 332 11.56 -3.75 -25.72
CA LEU A 332 10.98 -4.73 -26.63
C LEU A 332 9.88 -4.11 -27.49
N GLY A 333 9.05 -3.23 -26.90
CA GLY A 333 8.04 -2.49 -27.65
C GLY A 333 8.64 -1.54 -28.68
N TRP A 334 9.76 -0.90 -28.34
CA TRP A 334 10.55 -0.09 -29.28
C TRP A 334 11.10 -0.93 -30.45
N LEU A 335 11.62 -2.13 -30.18
CA LEU A 335 12.17 -3.03 -31.22
C LEU A 335 11.09 -3.64 -32.12
N GLN A 336 9.94 -4.01 -31.56
CA GLN A 336 8.88 -4.75 -32.27
C GLN A 336 7.79 -3.85 -32.85
N GLY A 337 7.77 -2.55 -32.49
CA GLY A 337 6.74 -1.60 -32.91
C GLY A 337 5.36 -1.85 -32.27
N ALA A 338 5.27 -2.71 -31.25
CA ALA A 338 4.03 -3.06 -30.56
C ALA A 338 4.27 -3.25 -29.06
N PRO A 339 3.32 -2.90 -28.17
CA PRO A 339 3.47 -3.13 -26.74
C PRO A 339 3.63 -4.62 -26.39
N VAL A 340 4.69 -4.97 -25.66
CA VAL A 340 5.00 -6.35 -25.22
C VAL A 340 4.96 -6.41 -23.70
N LEU A 341 4.29 -7.39 -23.10
CA LEU A 341 4.24 -7.60 -21.64
C LEU A 341 3.74 -6.39 -20.83
N ALA A 342 2.82 -5.59 -21.38
CA ALA A 342 2.41 -4.30 -20.81
C ALA A 342 1.90 -4.32 -19.35
N LEU A 343 1.43 -5.48 -18.86
CA LEU A 343 0.93 -5.63 -17.49
C LEU A 343 1.93 -6.34 -16.55
N GLY A 344 3.01 -6.91 -17.07
CA GLY A 344 3.95 -7.73 -16.30
C GLY A 344 4.67 -6.92 -15.22
N GLY A 345 5.24 -5.77 -15.58
CA GLY A 345 5.88 -4.86 -14.62
C GLY A 345 4.92 -4.34 -13.56
N LEU A 346 3.67 -4.03 -13.96
CA LEU A 346 2.64 -3.56 -13.04
C LEU A 346 2.26 -4.60 -11.98
N HIS A 347 2.13 -5.88 -12.37
CA HIS A 347 1.85 -6.97 -11.44
C HIS A 347 3.07 -7.33 -10.59
N ALA A 348 4.28 -7.27 -11.16
CA ALA A 348 5.51 -7.44 -10.38
C ALA A 348 5.63 -6.37 -9.28
N LEU A 349 5.23 -5.13 -9.56
CA LEU A 349 5.14 -4.09 -8.54
C LEU A 349 4.03 -4.38 -7.52
N THR A 350 2.80 -4.54 -7.97
CA THR A 350 1.63 -4.59 -7.08
C THR A 350 1.54 -5.88 -6.27
N MET A 351 1.76 -7.04 -6.89
CA MET A 351 1.75 -8.33 -6.21
C MET A 351 3.12 -8.65 -5.60
N GLY A 352 4.19 -8.50 -6.38
CA GLY A 352 5.54 -8.81 -5.90
C GLY A 352 5.99 -7.88 -4.78
N CYS A 353 6.02 -6.57 -5.03
CA CYS A 353 6.52 -5.59 -4.06
C CYS A 353 5.47 -5.21 -3.00
N LEU A 354 4.35 -4.61 -3.42
CA LEU A 354 3.39 -4.02 -2.48
C LEU A 354 2.75 -5.08 -1.58
N ALA A 355 2.26 -6.21 -2.14
CA ALA A 355 1.63 -7.25 -1.32
C ALA A 355 2.62 -7.91 -0.34
N SER A 356 3.86 -8.15 -0.77
CA SER A 356 4.92 -8.69 0.11
C SER A 356 5.24 -7.75 1.27
N LEU A 357 5.46 -6.47 0.98
CA LEU A 357 5.72 -5.45 2.00
C LEU A 357 4.52 -5.29 2.95
N MET A 358 3.30 -5.30 2.41
CA MET A 358 2.05 -5.25 3.18
C MET A 358 1.96 -6.41 4.15
N PHE A 359 2.13 -7.64 3.66
CA PHE A 359 1.99 -8.85 4.45
C PHE A 359 3.05 -8.91 5.57
N ALA A 360 4.29 -8.51 5.26
CA ALA A 360 5.35 -8.40 6.24
C ALA A 360 5.03 -7.36 7.34
N MET A 361 4.57 -6.17 6.95
CA MET A 361 4.26 -5.09 7.88
C MET A 361 3.04 -5.39 8.75
N VAL A 362 1.96 -5.93 8.17
CA VAL A 362 0.75 -6.32 8.89
C VAL A 362 1.08 -7.38 9.93
N THR A 363 1.87 -8.39 9.57
CA THR A 363 2.33 -9.44 10.49
C THR A 363 3.13 -8.83 11.63
N ARG A 364 4.11 -7.97 11.31
CA ARG A 364 4.98 -7.34 12.31
C ARG A 364 4.20 -6.45 13.28
N VAL A 365 3.32 -5.59 12.78
CA VAL A 365 2.52 -4.67 13.60
C VAL A 365 1.56 -5.45 14.48
N SER A 366 0.87 -6.45 13.91
CA SER A 366 -0.07 -7.29 14.64
C SER A 366 0.61 -8.05 15.78
N CYS A 367 1.79 -8.64 15.54
CA CYS A 367 2.56 -9.32 16.58
C CYS A 367 3.09 -8.34 17.64
N GLY A 368 3.77 -7.27 17.20
CA GLY A 368 4.45 -6.33 18.09
C GLY A 368 3.50 -5.56 19.01
N HIS A 369 2.32 -5.18 18.53
CA HIS A 369 1.33 -4.46 19.33
C HIS A 369 0.37 -5.36 20.10
N SER A 370 0.41 -6.69 19.87
CA SER A 370 -0.36 -7.66 20.65
C SER A 370 0.48 -8.36 21.73
N GLY A 371 1.73 -7.94 21.95
CA GLY A 371 2.65 -8.59 22.89
C GLY A 371 3.05 -10.02 22.48
N ARG A 372 2.84 -10.41 21.21
CA ARG A 372 3.25 -11.70 20.67
C ARG A 372 4.71 -11.62 20.21
N ALA A 373 5.37 -12.77 20.16
CA ALA A 373 6.72 -12.85 19.60
C ALA A 373 6.73 -12.33 18.15
N LEU A 374 7.72 -11.50 17.82
CA LEU A 374 7.95 -10.97 16.47
C LEU A 374 8.58 -12.05 15.59
N VAL A 375 7.81 -13.08 15.26
CA VAL A 375 8.24 -14.22 14.45
C VAL A 375 7.19 -14.51 13.39
N ALA A 376 7.64 -14.68 12.14
CA ALA A 376 6.83 -15.31 11.10
C ALA A 376 6.94 -16.83 11.27
N ASP A 377 5.88 -17.44 11.81
CA ASP A 377 5.80 -18.89 11.98
C ASP A 377 5.74 -19.61 10.62
N ARG A 378 5.64 -20.94 10.65
CA ARG A 378 5.61 -21.73 9.41
C ARG A 378 4.40 -21.39 8.54
N LEU A 379 3.23 -21.13 9.14
CA LEU A 379 2.02 -20.80 8.38
C LEU A 379 2.17 -19.47 7.66
N VAL A 380 2.58 -18.42 8.37
CA VAL A 380 2.83 -17.10 7.77
C VAL A 380 3.88 -17.19 6.66
N TRP A 381 4.96 -17.96 6.89
CA TRP A 381 6.00 -18.11 5.88
C TRP A 381 5.51 -18.87 4.64
N THR A 382 4.70 -19.91 4.79
CA THR A 382 4.11 -20.63 3.65
C THR A 382 3.14 -19.74 2.88
N LEU A 383 2.27 -19.00 3.58
CA LEU A 383 1.33 -18.05 2.96
C LEU A 383 2.04 -16.89 2.24
N PHE A 384 3.28 -16.56 2.59
CA PHE A 384 4.08 -15.56 1.88
C PHE A 384 4.62 -16.07 0.54
N TRP A 385 4.86 -17.39 0.42
CA TRP A 385 5.37 -17.99 -0.81
C TRP A 385 4.29 -18.37 -1.81
N LEU A 386 3.05 -18.57 -1.34
CA LEU A 386 1.85 -18.70 -2.16
C LEU A 386 1.45 -17.33 -2.72
#